data_AF-A0A0U3IDU6-F1
#
_entry.id   AF-A0A0U3IDU6-F1
#
_cell.length_a   1.000
_cell.length_b   1.000
_cell.length_c   1.000
_cell.angle_alpha   90.00
_cell.angle_beta   90.00
_cell.angle_gamma   90.00
#
_symmetry.space_group_name_H-M   'P 1'
#
loop_
_entity.id
_entity.type
_entity.pdbx_description
1 polymer ?
#
loop_
_entity_poly.entity_id
_entity_poly.type
_entity_poly.pdbx_seq_one_letter_code
_entity_poly.pdbx_strand_id
1 'polypeptide(L)'
;MDIQLVVFDLDGTLVGAPMDFAEVKERLRERLEMEGIPKELIGDLTPMYETLFKISQTTGMDFEYLHSFLVELEVERAKDSYLFEGSRELLELLKENGIKIALMTRSSRKATEYVLKKHSIEEFFDLVVTRDDVPPEDVKPNVGHLKTILEHFNVPPTKVVVVGDHGYDLLPAKELRCLSVLITSNESGRMSFKIEEDANFEVANVKEAVGLFKRLLKTYVVVPAYNEEKTIGSVLEELLQYFKGKEIVVVNDGSRDRTREVAQEKGVVVLTHLVNRGLGGALGTGIKYALLKEAELILTFDADGQHLVDDALRVMKPVAEGRADFAVGSRLKGDISEMPFVKRFGNFVLDFITAIFARKYVTDSQSGLRCLNRECASKIKITCDRYAVSSEIIIEASKNGCRIVEVPIKAVYTEYSKKKGTNVLEGVKIAFNLLLDRMR
;
A
#
# COMPACT_ATOMS: atom_id res chain seq x y z
N MET A 1 7.24 5.64 5.00
CA MET A 1 5.78 5.85 5.20
C MET A 1 5.53 6.11 6.68
N ASP A 2 4.53 6.95 6.99
CA ASP A 2 4.12 7.25 8.36
C ASP A 2 3.10 6.23 8.90
N ILE A 3 3.51 4.97 8.95
CA ILE A 3 2.70 3.90 9.56
C ILE A 3 2.82 4.03 11.08
N GLN A 4 1.69 4.19 11.74
CA GLN A 4 1.61 4.35 13.21
C GLN A 4 0.92 3.17 13.90
N LEU A 5 0.03 2.49 13.17
CA LEU A 5 -0.73 1.34 13.66
C LEU A 5 -0.81 0.27 12.56
N VAL A 6 -0.59 -0.99 12.95
CA VAL A 6 -0.88 -2.16 12.11
C VAL A 6 -1.96 -2.99 12.80
N VAL A 7 -3.01 -3.31 12.06
CA VAL A 7 -4.12 -4.13 12.53
C VAL A 7 -4.08 -5.46 11.79
N PHE A 8 -3.94 -6.55 12.53
CA PHE A 8 -3.87 -7.89 11.96
C PHE A 8 -5.21 -8.61 12.11
N ASP A 9 -5.57 -9.40 11.10
CA ASP A 9 -6.35 -10.61 11.36
C ASP A 9 -5.49 -11.69 12.04
N LEU A 10 -6.13 -12.61 12.75
CA LEU A 10 -5.47 -13.71 13.44
C LEU A 10 -5.35 -14.96 12.55
N ASP A 11 -6.49 -15.58 12.30
CA ASP A 11 -6.61 -16.88 11.63
C ASP A 11 -6.40 -16.71 10.13
N GLY A 12 -5.57 -17.55 9.51
CA GLY A 12 -5.23 -17.42 8.09
C GLY A 12 -4.18 -16.34 7.81
N THR A 13 -4.00 -15.37 8.72
CA THR A 13 -3.01 -14.30 8.59
C THR A 13 -1.75 -14.58 9.41
N LEU A 14 -1.83 -14.64 10.75
CA LEU A 14 -0.69 -14.92 11.63
C LEU A 14 -0.61 -16.39 12.07
N VAL A 15 -1.77 -17.04 12.13
CA VAL A 15 -1.93 -18.39 12.71
C VAL A 15 -2.71 -19.28 11.75
N GLY A 16 -2.23 -20.50 11.56
CA GLY A 16 -2.94 -21.58 10.89
C GLY A 16 -3.40 -22.65 11.88
N ALA A 17 -4.30 -23.52 11.45
CA ALA A 17 -4.65 -24.74 12.18
C ALA A 17 -4.90 -25.89 11.20
N PRO A 18 -4.62 -27.15 11.58
CA PRO A 18 -4.91 -28.31 10.75
C PRO A 18 -6.41 -28.52 10.47
N MET A 19 -7.24 -28.28 11.49
CA MET A 19 -8.70 -28.29 11.36
C MET A 19 -9.15 -27.05 10.58
N ASP A 20 -9.73 -27.27 9.40
CA ASP A 20 -10.24 -26.20 8.56
C ASP A 20 -11.64 -25.73 9.00
N PHE A 21 -12.11 -24.63 8.41
CA PHE A 21 -13.42 -24.07 8.75
C PHE A 21 -14.60 -24.91 8.23
N ALA A 22 -14.39 -25.79 7.25
CA ALA A 22 -15.43 -26.70 6.77
C ALA A 22 -15.69 -27.81 7.80
N GLU A 23 -14.63 -28.34 8.42
CA GLU A 23 -14.74 -29.31 9.51
C GLU A 23 -15.38 -28.69 10.75
N VAL A 24 -14.99 -27.47 11.16
CA VAL A 24 -15.66 -26.74 12.26
C VAL A 24 -17.15 -26.60 11.99
N LYS A 25 -17.51 -26.22 10.76
CA LYS A 25 -18.90 -26.06 10.33
C LYS A 25 -19.68 -27.38 10.37
N GLU A 26 -19.09 -28.48 9.91
CA GLU A 26 -19.74 -29.79 9.93
C GLU A 26 -20.00 -30.25 11.37
N ARG A 27 -18.99 -30.17 12.24
CA ARG A 27 -19.14 -30.52 13.66
C ARG A 27 -20.17 -29.64 14.36
N LEU A 28 -20.22 -28.35 14.04
CA LEU A 28 -21.24 -27.44 14.56
C LEU A 28 -22.64 -27.84 14.08
N ARG A 29 -22.80 -28.18 12.79
CA ARG A 29 -24.08 -28.67 12.24
C ARG A 29 -24.54 -29.93 12.97
N GLU A 30 -23.69 -30.94 13.10
CA GLU A 30 -24.00 -32.18 13.83
C GLU A 30 -24.45 -31.89 15.27
N ARG A 31 -23.77 -30.95 15.94
CA ARG A 31 -24.14 -30.54 17.29
C ARG A 31 -25.52 -29.88 17.36
N LEU A 32 -25.83 -28.97 16.45
CA LEU A 32 -27.14 -28.30 16.39
C LEU A 32 -28.27 -29.29 16.05
N GLU A 33 -28.01 -30.26 15.16
CA GLU A 33 -28.98 -31.33 14.84
C GLU A 33 -29.27 -32.22 16.06
N MET A 34 -28.25 -32.56 16.86
CA MET A 34 -28.43 -33.32 18.11
C MET A 34 -29.27 -32.58 19.16
N GLU A 35 -29.23 -31.25 19.18
CA GLU A 35 -30.08 -30.41 20.03
C GLU A 35 -31.51 -30.23 19.47
N GLY A 36 -31.83 -30.88 18.34
CA GLY A 36 -33.16 -30.90 17.74
C GLY A 36 -33.46 -29.73 16.80
N ILE A 37 -32.44 -28.98 16.36
CA ILE A 37 -32.64 -27.85 15.45
C ILE A 37 -32.85 -28.38 14.02
N PRO A 38 -33.92 -27.97 13.31
CA PRO A 38 -34.19 -28.43 11.94
C PRO A 38 -33.09 -28.04 10.95
N LYS A 39 -32.76 -28.95 10.01
CA LYS A 39 -31.70 -28.72 9.00
C LYS A 39 -31.97 -27.50 8.13
N GLU A 40 -33.24 -27.21 7.86
CA GLU A 40 -33.67 -26.05 7.07
C GLU A 40 -33.28 -24.73 7.74
N LEU A 41 -33.25 -24.69 9.06
CA LEU A 41 -32.89 -23.50 9.83
C LEU A 41 -31.37 -23.36 9.99
N ILE A 42 -30.66 -24.49 10.07
CA ILE A 42 -29.19 -24.52 10.13
C ILE A 42 -28.59 -24.04 8.80
N GLY A 43 -29.15 -24.51 7.67
CA GLY A 43 -28.68 -24.13 6.33
C GLY A 43 -27.21 -24.48 6.10
N ASP A 44 -26.49 -23.55 5.48
CA ASP A 44 -25.07 -23.71 5.14
C ASP A 44 -24.10 -23.16 6.19
N LEU A 45 -24.62 -22.60 7.30
CA LEU A 45 -23.84 -21.96 8.37
C LEU A 45 -22.82 -20.93 7.85
N THR A 46 -23.16 -20.17 6.80
CA THR A 46 -22.31 -19.12 6.25
C THR A 46 -22.93 -17.73 6.44
N PRO A 47 -22.43 -16.91 7.38
CA PRO A 47 -21.43 -17.21 8.41
C PRO A 47 -22.03 -17.91 9.65
N MET A 48 -21.19 -18.62 10.42
CA MET A 48 -21.65 -19.49 11.52
C MET A 48 -22.32 -18.71 12.66
N TYR A 49 -21.66 -17.67 13.18
CA TYR A 49 -22.12 -16.91 14.35
C TYR A 49 -23.46 -16.20 14.10
N GLU A 50 -23.58 -15.51 12.97
CA GLU A 50 -24.78 -14.79 12.56
C GLU A 50 -25.94 -15.77 12.30
N THR A 51 -25.63 -16.99 11.82
CA THR A 51 -26.64 -18.05 11.69
C THR A 51 -27.10 -18.56 13.06
N LEU A 52 -26.21 -18.74 14.04
CA LEU A 52 -26.61 -19.10 15.41
C LEU A 52 -27.52 -18.03 16.03
N PHE A 53 -27.25 -16.75 15.77
CA PHE A 53 -28.10 -15.66 16.24
C PHE A 53 -29.51 -15.75 15.62
N LYS A 54 -29.60 -15.98 14.31
CA LYS A 54 -30.89 -16.20 13.62
C LYS A 54 -31.65 -17.42 14.16
N ILE A 55 -30.94 -18.51 14.44
CA ILE A 55 -31.53 -19.72 15.02
C ILE A 55 -32.12 -19.40 16.40
N SER A 56 -31.38 -18.70 17.26
CA SER A 56 -31.86 -18.26 18.58
C SER A 56 -33.14 -17.42 18.46
N GLN A 57 -33.14 -16.41 17.57
CA GLN A 57 -34.32 -15.57 17.34
C GLN A 57 -35.55 -16.35 16.83
N THR A 58 -35.33 -17.42 16.06
CA THR A 58 -36.42 -18.20 15.45
C THR A 58 -36.98 -19.28 16.39
N THR A 59 -36.10 -19.94 17.13
CA THR A 59 -36.46 -21.08 18.01
C THR A 59 -36.80 -20.65 19.43
N GLY A 60 -36.36 -19.45 19.84
CA GLY A 60 -36.40 -19.01 21.24
C GLY A 60 -35.33 -19.67 22.12
N MET A 61 -34.42 -20.48 21.55
CA MET A 61 -33.28 -21.02 22.28
C MET A 61 -32.34 -19.89 22.69
N ASP A 62 -31.70 -20.05 23.85
CA ASP A 62 -30.72 -19.10 24.35
C ASP A 62 -29.51 -18.99 23.42
N PHE A 63 -29.16 -17.75 23.05
CA PHE A 63 -28.07 -17.50 22.11
C PHE A 63 -26.72 -17.91 22.69
N GLU A 64 -26.45 -17.58 23.96
CA GLU A 64 -25.18 -17.91 24.62
C GLU A 64 -24.97 -19.42 24.70
N TYR A 65 -26.05 -20.19 24.93
CA TYR A 65 -26.02 -21.64 24.86
C TYR A 65 -25.61 -22.16 23.47
N LEU A 66 -26.26 -21.70 22.40
CA LEU A 66 -25.90 -22.11 21.03
C LEU A 66 -24.49 -21.66 20.64
N HIS A 67 -24.12 -20.46 21.04
CA HIS A 67 -22.82 -19.86 20.80
C HIS A 67 -21.70 -20.64 21.48
N SER A 68 -21.95 -21.19 22.68
CA SER A 68 -20.96 -21.99 23.41
C SER A 68 -20.42 -23.18 22.60
N PHE A 69 -21.24 -23.80 21.75
CA PHE A 69 -20.81 -24.89 20.88
C PHE A 69 -19.75 -24.45 19.86
N LEU A 70 -19.95 -23.29 19.25
CA LEU A 70 -18.97 -22.71 18.33
C LEU A 70 -17.68 -22.35 19.08
N VAL A 71 -17.79 -21.75 20.27
CA VAL A 71 -16.62 -21.40 21.10
C VAL A 71 -15.81 -22.64 21.49
N GLU A 72 -16.46 -23.76 21.83
CA GLU A 72 -15.79 -25.03 22.14
C GLU A 72 -14.98 -25.56 20.95
N LEU A 73 -15.58 -25.56 19.75
CA LEU A 73 -14.90 -25.98 18.52
C LEU A 73 -13.75 -25.04 18.14
N GLU A 74 -13.93 -23.73 18.30
CA GLU A 74 -12.86 -22.73 18.08
C GLU A 74 -11.67 -22.96 19.04
N VAL A 75 -11.95 -23.26 20.31
CA VAL A 75 -10.91 -23.58 21.30
C VAL A 75 -10.25 -24.93 21.00
N GLU A 76 -10.99 -25.93 20.54
CA GLU A 76 -10.41 -27.21 20.08
C GLU A 76 -9.44 -26.97 18.92
N ARG A 77 -9.89 -26.24 17.88
CA ARG A 77 -9.04 -25.85 16.75
C ARG A 77 -7.80 -25.05 17.20
N ALA A 78 -7.94 -24.17 18.18
CA ALA A 78 -6.84 -23.39 18.73
C ALA A 78 -5.76 -24.26 19.40
N LYS A 79 -6.11 -25.44 19.93
CA LYS A 79 -5.14 -26.37 20.57
C LYS A 79 -4.10 -26.92 19.60
N ASP A 80 -4.44 -27.07 18.34
CA ASP A 80 -3.54 -27.59 17.29
C ASP A 80 -3.02 -26.50 16.35
N SER A 81 -3.30 -25.23 16.66
CA SER A 81 -2.81 -24.08 15.90
C SER A 81 -1.28 -23.99 15.81
N TYR A 82 -0.77 -23.36 14.76
CA TYR A 82 0.65 -23.06 14.57
C TYR A 82 0.83 -21.64 14.04
N LEU A 83 1.94 -20.98 14.40
CA LEU A 83 2.30 -19.70 13.80
C LEU A 83 2.82 -19.91 12.38
N PHE A 84 2.39 -19.05 11.45
CA PHE A 84 3.01 -19.01 10.13
C PHE A 84 4.45 -18.49 10.23
N GLU A 85 5.32 -18.99 9.35
CA GLU A 85 6.71 -18.55 9.26
C GLU A 85 6.77 -17.03 9.03
N GLY A 86 7.59 -16.33 9.82
CA GLY A 86 7.74 -14.88 9.75
C GLY A 86 6.78 -14.08 10.63
N SER A 87 5.75 -14.69 11.22
CA SER A 87 4.76 -13.97 12.06
C SER A 87 5.40 -13.28 13.25
N ARG A 88 6.24 -13.99 14.01
CA ARG A 88 6.96 -13.39 15.14
C ARG A 88 7.96 -12.32 14.69
N GLU A 89 8.74 -12.59 13.63
CA GLU A 89 9.69 -11.62 13.07
C GLU A 89 8.98 -10.31 12.65
N LEU A 90 7.79 -10.42 12.05
CA LEU A 90 6.99 -9.26 11.66
C LEU A 90 6.54 -8.45 12.89
N LEU A 91 6.01 -9.11 13.92
CA LEU A 91 5.56 -8.44 15.14
C LEU A 91 6.73 -7.74 15.86
N GLU A 92 7.89 -8.40 15.94
CA GLU A 92 9.13 -7.85 16.50
C GLU A 92 9.58 -6.62 15.70
N LEU A 93 9.67 -6.73 14.37
CA LEU A 93 10.03 -5.60 13.48
C LEU A 93 9.14 -4.38 13.73
N LEU A 94 7.82 -4.58 13.87
CA LEU A 94 6.88 -3.49 14.09
C LEU A 94 7.10 -2.82 15.46
N LYS A 95 7.30 -3.61 16.53
CA LYS A 95 7.60 -3.08 17.87
C LYS A 95 8.93 -2.33 17.93
N GLU A 96 9.97 -2.86 17.31
CA GLU A 96 11.29 -2.21 17.23
C GLU A 96 11.22 -0.84 16.54
N ASN A 97 10.27 -0.67 15.61
CA ASN A 97 10.02 0.60 14.93
C ASN A 97 9.00 1.50 15.66
N GLY A 98 8.58 1.12 16.87
CA GLY A 98 7.65 1.88 17.70
C GLY A 98 6.21 1.92 17.18
N ILE A 99 5.83 0.96 16.33
CA ILE A 99 4.52 0.89 15.70
C ILE A 99 3.56 0.16 16.65
N LYS A 100 2.35 0.72 16.80
CA LYS A 100 1.28 0.08 17.56
C LYS A 100 0.72 -1.10 16.80
N ILE A 101 0.36 -2.16 17.53
CA ILE A 101 -0.16 -3.38 16.91
C ILE A 101 -1.50 -3.70 17.56
N ALA A 102 -2.52 -3.88 16.74
CA ALA A 102 -3.83 -4.33 17.18
C ALA A 102 -4.23 -5.62 16.45
N LEU A 103 -5.12 -6.38 17.08
CA LEU A 103 -5.73 -7.56 16.50
C LEU A 103 -7.23 -7.31 16.30
N MET A 104 -7.75 -7.69 15.13
CA MET A 104 -9.18 -7.82 14.89
C MET A 104 -9.50 -9.22 14.39
N THR A 105 -10.50 -9.92 14.93
CA THR A 105 -10.78 -11.30 14.51
C THR A 105 -12.26 -11.66 14.67
N ARG A 106 -12.73 -12.61 13.84
CA ARG A 106 -14.07 -13.23 13.96
C ARG A 106 -14.13 -14.37 14.97
N SER A 107 -12.99 -14.79 15.51
CA SER A 107 -12.90 -15.81 16.55
C SER A 107 -13.37 -15.27 17.90
N SER A 108 -13.85 -16.15 18.78
CA SER A 108 -14.18 -15.77 20.17
C SER A 108 -12.97 -15.24 20.93
N ARG A 109 -13.21 -14.39 21.91
CA ARG A 109 -12.21 -13.93 22.89
C ARG A 109 -11.49 -15.10 23.55
N LYS A 110 -12.24 -16.13 23.94
CA LYS A 110 -11.68 -17.33 24.58
C LYS A 110 -10.69 -18.08 23.67
N ALA A 111 -11.04 -18.32 22.41
CA ALA A 111 -10.15 -18.97 21.45
C ALA A 111 -8.94 -18.09 21.11
N THR A 112 -9.16 -16.79 20.87
CA THR A 112 -8.10 -15.82 20.58
C THR A 112 -7.08 -15.75 21.71
N GLU A 113 -7.51 -15.57 22.97
CA GLU A 113 -6.60 -15.53 24.12
C GLU A 113 -5.81 -16.83 24.29
N TYR A 114 -6.43 -17.99 24.00
CA TYR A 114 -5.73 -19.26 24.01
C TYR A 114 -4.62 -19.30 22.94
N VAL A 115 -4.93 -18.90 21.70
CA VAL A 115 -3.95 -18.86 20.59
C VAL A 115 -2.79 -17.93 20.93
N LEU A 116 -3.07 -16.71 21.41
CA LEU A 116 -2.04 -15.73 21.73
C LEU A 116 -1.08 -16.26 22.80
N LYS A 117 -1.61 -16.79 23.91
CA LYS A 117 -0.82 -17.36 25.01
C LYS A 117 -0.01 -18.59 24.58
N LYS A 118 -0.64 -19.51 23.83
CA LYS A 118 0.01 -20.73 23.34
C LYS A 118 1.26 -20.40 22.52
N HIS A 119 1.20 -19.35 21.70
CA HIS A 119 2.29 -18.94 20.83
C HIS A 119 3.17 -17.84 21.42
N SER A 120 2.89 -17.41 22.65
CA SER A 120 3.59 -16.34 23.37
C SER A 120 3.72 -15.07 22.52
N ILE A 121 2.59 -14.62 21.96
CA ILE A 121 2.52 -13.40 21.13
C ILE A 121 1.56 -12.33 21.68
N GLU A 122 0.93 -12.58 22.83
CA GLU A 122 0.00 -11.65 23.47
C GLU A 122 0.62 -10.28 23.77
N GLU A 123 1.89 -10.25 24.18
CA GLU A 123 2.59 -9.01 24.56
C GLU A 123 2.87 -8.08 23.37
N PHE A 124 2.78 -8.61 22.14
CA PHE A 124 2.90 -7.77 20.94
C PHE A 124 1.65 -6.92 20.71
N PHE A 125 0.47 -7.29 21.19
CA PHE A 125 -0.75 -6.56 20.88
C PHE A 125 -1.03 -5.48 21.93
N ASP A 126 -1.11 -4.23 21.48
CA ASP A 126 -1.54 -3.09 22.31
C ASP A 126 -3.07 -3.12 22.52
N LEU A 127 -3.83 -3.73 21.60
CA LEU A 127 -5.27 -3.91 21.70
C LEU A 127 -5.71 -5.18 20.94
N VAL A 128 -6.64 -5.94 21.53
CA VAL A 128 -7.27 -7.09 20.88
C VAL A 128 -8.77 -6.87 20.88
N VAL A 129 -9.35 -6.80 19.69
CA VAL A 129 -10.81 -6.70 19.46
C VAL A 129 -11.26 -7.98 18.76
N THR A 130 -12.09 -8.77 19.42
CA THR A 130 -12.64 -10.01 18.88
C THR A 130 -14.10 -9.79 18.52
N ARG A 131 -14.71 -10.82 17.94
CA ARG A 131 -16.13 -10.86 17.63
C ARG A 131 -17.01 -10.50 18.83
N ASP A 132 -16.59 -10.90 20.02
CA ASP A 132 -17.38 -10.76 21.24
C ASP A 132 -17.35 -9.30 21.78
N ASP A 133 -16.51 -8.43 21.21
CA ASP A 133 -16.38 -7.02 21.62
C ASP A 133 -17.19 -6.04 20.75
N VAL A 134 -17.88 -6.53 19.71
CA VAL A 134 -18.73 -5.71 18.82
C VAL A 134 -20.11 -6.33 18.65
N PRO A 135 -21.15 -5.53 18.33
CA PRO A 135 -22.46 -6.07 17.98
C PRO A 135 -22.38 -7.09 16.83
N PRO A 136 -23.22 -8.14 16.80
CA PRO A 136 -23.21 -9.15 15.74
C PRO A 136 -23.28 -8.59 14.31
N GLU A 137 -24.04 -7.52 14.11
CA GLU A 137 -24.19 -6.79 12.86
C GLU A 137 -22.96 -5.98 12.45
N ASP A 138 -22.03 -5.73 13.38
CA ASP A 138 -20.84 -4.88 13.19
C ASP A 138 -19.54 -5.70 13.03
N VAL A 139 -19.64 -7.03 13.12
CA VAL A 139 -18.54 -7.97 12.88
C VAL A 139 -18.04 -7.83 11.42
N LYS A 140 -16.71 -7.90 11.21
CA LYS A 140 -16.09 -7.87 9.85
C LYS A 140 -16.82 -8.85 8.91
N PRO A 141 -17.23 -8.46 7.69
CA PRO A 141 -16.65 -7.43 6.85
C PRO A 141 -17.16 -6.00 7.11
N ASN A 142 -18.03 -5.80 8.10
CA ASN A 142 -18.44 -4.46 8.53
C ASN A 142 -17.34 -3.79 9.38
N VAL A 143 -17.43 -2.48 9.52
CA VAL A 143 -16.36 -1.63 10.07
C VAL A 143 -16.20 -1.69 11.59
N GLY A 144 -17.08 -2.39 12.33
CA GLY A 144 -17.17 -2.29 13.80
C GLY A 144 -15.87 -2.56 14.54
N HIS A 145 -15.18 -3.66 14.21
CA HIS A 145 -13.90 -3.98 14.85
C HIS A 145 -12.85 -2.89 14.58
N LEU A 146 -12.67 -2.52 13.31
CA LEU A 146 -11.64 -1.57 12.92
C LEU A 146 -11.95 -0.16 13.46
N LYS A 147 -13.21 0.24 13.47
CA LYS A 147 -13.66 1.51 14.05
C LYS A 147 -13.34 1.59 15.55
N THR A 148 -13.64 0.53 16.30
CA THR A 148 -13.31 0.42 17.73
C THR A 148 -11.81 0.59 17.96
N ILE A 149 -10.98 -0.04 17.13
CA ILE A 149 -9.52 0.07 17.18
C ILE A 149 -9.06 1.51 16.88
N LEU A 150 -9.58 2.13 15.81
CA LEU A 150 -9.21 3.50 15.43
C LEU A 150 -9.58 4.52 16.51
N GLU A 151 -10.75 4.39 17.12
CA GLU A 151 -11.22 5.25 18.22
C GLU A 151 -10.32 5.10 19.46
N HIS A 152 -9.88 3.88 19.77
CA HIS A 152 -8.98 3.63 20.90
C HIS A 152 -7.62 4.32 20.73
N PHE A 153 -7.01 4.20 19.54
CA PHE A 153 -5.66 4.74 19.30
C PHE A 153 -5.67 6.22 18.87
N ASN A 154 -6.81 6.74 18.41
CA ASN A 154 -6.94 8.09 17.84
C ASN A 154 -5.92 8.35 16.72
N VAL A 155 -5.73 7.36 15.83
CA VAL A 155 -4.80 7.42 14.69
C VAL A 155 -5.58 7.65 13.40
N PRO A 156 -5.13 8.59 12.53
CA PRO A 156 -5.77 8.79 11.23
C PRO A 156 -5.72 7.51 10.36
N PRO A 157 -6.81 7.15 9.65
CA PRO A 157 -6.85 5.93 8.83
C PRO A 157 -5.70 5.80 7.82
N THR A 158 -5.25 6.91 7.22
CA THR A 158 -4.14 6.93 6.25
C THR A 158 -2.78 6.48 6.83
N LYS A 159 -2.68 6.36 8.16
CA LYS A 159 -1.50 5.90 8.90
C LYS A 159 -1.67 4.49 9.48
N VAL A 160 -2.77 3.82 9.13
CA VAL A 160 -3.11 2.48 9.58
C VAL A 160 -2.97 1.51 8.43
N VAL A 161 -2.33 0.37 8.68
CA VAL A 161 -2.23 -0.74 7.74
C VAL A 161 -3.01 -1.94 8.30
N VAL A 162 -3.99 -2.42 7.56
CA VAL A 162 -4.74 -3.64 7.88
C VAL A 162 -4.12 -4.81 7.12
N VAL A 163 -3.79 -5.89 7.82
CA VAL A 163 -3.19 -7.09 7.25
C VAL A 163 -4.14 -8.26 7.43
N GLY A 164 -4.52 -8.90 6.32
CA GLY A 164 -5.46 -10.02 6.31
C GLY A 164 -5.16 -10.99 5.16
N ASP A 165 -5.75 -12.17 5.20
CA ASP A 165 -5.69 -13.18 4.13
C ASP A 165 -6.99 -13.28 3.33
N HIS A 166 -8.06 -12.60 3.77
CA HIS A 166 -9.35 -12.63 3.13
C HIS A 166 -9.89 -11.23 2.84
N GLY A 167 -10.77 -11.12 1.82
CA GLY A 167 -11.46 -9.86 1.50
C GLY A 167 -12.27 -9.30 2.67
N TYR A 168 -12.70 -10.15 3.61
CA TYR A 168 -13.46 -9.74 4.79
C TYR A 168 -12.64 -8.86 5.75
N ASP A 169 -11.32 -8.98 5.71
CA ASP A 169 -10.41 -8.18 6.53
C ASP A 169 -10.15 -6.82 5.89
N LEU A 170 -10.15 -6.80 4.56
CA LEU A 170 -9.74 -5.66 3.74
C LEU A 170 -10.90 -4.71 3.43
N LEU A 171 -12.13 -5.21 3.40
CA LEU A 171 -13.34 -4.39 3.17
C LEU A 171 -13.48 -3.24 4.20
N PRO A 172 -13.37 -3.50 5.52
CA PRO A 172 -13.35 -2.42 6.52
C PRO A 172 -12.24 -1.40 6.27
N ALA A 173 -11.05 -1.88 5.88
CA ALA A 173 -9.90 -1.02 5.62
C ALA A 173 -10.19 -0.05 4.47
N LYS A 174 -10.75 -0.56 3.37
CA LYS A 174 -11.12 0.24 2.20
C LYS A 174 -12.20 1.27 2.54
N GLU A 175 -13.26 0.86 3.23
CA GLU A 175 -14.37 1.75 3.63
C GLU A 175 -13.87 2.91 4.50
N LEU A 176 -12.98 2.62 5.44
CA LEU A 176 -12.40 3.62 6.35
C LEU A 176 -11.16 4.33 5.79
N ARG A 177 -10.74 4.02 4.55
CA ARG A 177 -9.53 4.56 3.89
C ARG A 177 -8.22 4.27 4.64
N CYS A 178 -8.15 3.13 5.31
CA CYS A 178 -6.90 2.55 5.79
C CYS A 178 -6.12 1.94 4.62
N LEU A 179 -4.81 1.82 4.80
CA LEU A 179 -3.98 1.01 3.91
C LEU A 179 -4.23 -0.48 4.18
N SER A 180 -3.98 -1.33 3.20
CA SER A 180 -4.24 -2.75 3.31
C SER A 180 -3.15 -3.63 2.69
N VAL A 181 -2.87 -4.78 3.33
CA VAL A 181 -1.93 -5.81 2.88
C VAL A 181 -2.67 -7.14 2.85
N LEU A 182 -2.77 -7.75 1.67
CA LEU A 182 -3.35 -9.08 1.49
C LEU A 182 -2.26 -10.16 1.49
N ILE A 183 -2.44 -11.20 2.28
CA ILE A 183 -1.64 -12.42 2.26
C ILE A 183 -2.34 -13.45 1.36
N THR A 184 -1.70 -13.88 0.28
CA THR A 184 -2.39 -14.59 -0.83
C THR A 184 -2.26 -16.12 -0.79
N SER A 185 -1.21 -16.67 -0.17
CA SER A 185 -0.89 -18.10 -0.24
C SER A 185 -1.43 -18.94 0.91
N ASN A 186 -2.04 -18.34 1.92
CA ASN A 186 -2.61 -19.09 3.05
C ASN A 186 -3.98 -19.62 2.64
N GLU A 187 -3.99 -20.77 1.96
CA GLU A 187 -5.21 -21.38 1.39
C GLU A 187 -6.12 -22.04 2.44
N SER A 188 -5.86 -21.88 3.74
CA SER A 188 -6.53 -22.58 4.85
C SER A 188 -7.99 -22.19 5.12
N GLY A 189 -8.69 -21.55 4.17
CA GLY A 189 -10.07 -21.12 4.41
C GLY A 189 -10.82 -20.48 3.24
N ARG A 190 -10.46 -20.76 1.97
CA ARG A 190 -11.21 -20.20 0.82
C ARG A 190 -12.64 -20.74 0.74
N MET A 191 -13.58 -20.18 1.52
CA MET A 191 -15.01 -20.31 1.27
C MET A 191 -15.42 -19.38 0.13
N SER A 192 -15.93 -19.98 -0.95
CA SER A 192 -16.94 -19.57 -1.96
C SER A 192 -17.25 -18.10 -2.35
N PHE A 193 -16.65 -17.06 -1.80
CA PHE A 193 -16.82 -15.68 -2.24
C PHE A 193 -15.47 -15.01 -2.42
N LYS A 194 -14.92 -15.11 -3.64
CA LYS A 194 -13.85 -14.22 -4.10
C LYS A 194 -14.41 -12.80 -4.14
N ILE A 195 -14.26 -12.06 -3.04
CA ILE A 195 -14.30 -10.61 -3.12
C ILE A 195 -12.90 -10.22 -3.60
N GLU A 196 -12.73 -10.14 -4.93
CA GLU A 196 -11.50 -9.61 -5.55
C GLU A 196 -11.44 -8.12 -5.22
N GLU A 197 -10.86 -7.79 -4.07
CA GLU A 197 -10.59 -6.41 -3.68
C GLU A 197 -9.12 -6.09 -3.90
N ASP A 198 -8.87 -5.00 -4.63
CA ASP A 198 -7.53 -4.47 -4.87
C ASP A 198 -6.94 -3.95 -3.55
N ALA A 199 -6.20 -4.79 -2.83
CA ALA A 199 -5.41 -4.37 -1.69
C ALA A 199 -4.32 -3.38 -2.10
N ASN A 200 -3.90 -2.49 -1.18
CA ASN A 200 -2.80 -1.57 -1.49
C ASN A 200 -1.49 -2.32 -1.75
N PHE A 201 -1.26 -3.42 -1.04
CA PHE A 201 -0.15 -4.33 -1.24
C PHE A 201 -0.59 -5.79 -1.10
N GLU A 202 0.14 -6.69 -1.75
CA GLU A 202 -0.06 -8.13 -1.75
C GLU A 202 1.27 -8.84 -1.58
N VAL A 203 1.28 -9.85 -0.72
CA VAL A 203 2.43 -10.73 -0.50
C VAL A 203 1.97 -12.18 -0.50
N ALA A 204 2.86 -13.11 -0.82
CA ALA A 204 2.49 -14.52 -0.77
C ALA A 204 2.17 -14.93 0.68
N ASN A 205 3.08 -14.61 1.60
CA ASN A 205 3.05 -15.10 2.98
C ASN A 205 3.56 -14.02 3.96
N VAL A 206 3.44 -14.29 5.26
CA VAL A 206 3.85 -13.37 6.33
C VAL A 206 5.34 -13.05 6.29
N LYS A 207 6.19 -14.01 5.89
CA LYS A 207 7.63 -13.80 5.73
C LYS A 207 7.94 -12.74 4.66
N GLU A 208 7.21 -12.74 3.56
CA GLU A 208 7.31 -11.67 2.55
C GLU A 208 6.78 -10.33 3.07
N ALA A 209 5.76 -10.34 3.94
CA ALA A 209 5.26 -9.14 4.61
C ALA A 209 6.37 -8.47 5.43
N VAL A 210 7.26 -9.22 6.10
CA VAL A 210 8.44 -8.65 6.79
C VAL A 210 9.27 -7.80 5.82
N GLY A 211 9.58 -8.33 4.64
CA GLY A 211 10.32 -7.62 3.61
C GLY A 211 9.59 -6.38 3.09
N LEU A 212 8.27 -6.48 2.90
CA LEU A 212 7.41 -5.36 2.52
C LEU A 212 7.49 -4.23 3.56
N PHE A 213 7.24 -4.53 4.85
CA PHE A 213 7.27 -3.51 5.91
C PHE A 213 8.66 -2.88 6.06
N LYS A 214 9.75 -3.65 5.97
CA LYS A 214 11.13 -3.09 5.95
C LYS A 214 11.30 -2.04 4.85
N ARG A 215 10.73 -2.28 3.65
CA ARG A 215 10.77 -1.32 2.54
C ARG A 215 9.85 -0.12 2.75
N LEU A 216 8.59 -0.33 3.15
CA LEU A 216 7.60 0.74 3.35
C LEU A 216 8.03 1.74 4.44
N LEU A 217 8.65 1.26 5.52
CA LEU A 217 9.12 2.10 6.62
C LEU A 217 10.33 2.97 6.24
N LYS A 218 11.03 2.64 5.15
CA LYS A 218 12.17 3.39 4.61
C LYS A 218 11.89 3.97 3.21
N THR A 219 10.63 4.34 2.93
CA THR A 219 10.25 5.05 1.70
C THR A 219 10.53 6.55 1.81
N TYR A 220 11.23 7.11 0.82
CA TYR A 220 11.42 8.55 0.65
C TYR A 220 10.68 9.06 -0.58
N VAL A 221 10.11 10.26 -0.48
CA VAL A 221 9.42 10.95 -1.59
C VAL A 221 10.26 12.14 -2.02
N VAL A 222 10.76 12.12 -3.25
CA VAL A 222 11.53 13.21 -3.84
C VAL A 222 10.59 14.09 -4.66
N VAL A 223 10.50 15.36 -4.27
CA VAL A 223 9.61 16.35 -4.88
C VAL A 223 10.45 17.48 -5.51
N PRO A 224 10.80 17.40 -6.80
CA PRO A 224 11.48 18.50 -7.48
C PRO A 224 10.53 19.69 -7.64
N ALA A 225 10.98 20.90 -7.29
CA ALA A 225 10.15 22.10 -7.33
C ALA A 225 10.91 23.30 -7.91
N TYR A 226 10.27 24.02 -8.84
CA TYR A 226 10.76 25.29 -9.38
C TYR A 226 9.59 26.24 -9.69
N ASN A 227 9.48 27.31 -8.90
CA ASN A 227 8.39 28.27 -8.95
C ASN A 227 6.99 27.63 -8.86
N GLU A 228 6.74 26.89 -7.79
CA GLU A 228 5.49 26.17 -7.49
C GLU A 228 4.83 26.65 -6.18
N GLU A 229 5.00 27.92 -5.80
CA GLU A 229 4.44 28.46 -4.54
C GLU A 229 2.93 28.23 -4.39
N LYS A 230 2.21 28.12 -5.51
CA LYS A 230 0.74 28.00 -5.55
C LYS A 230 0.24 26.57 -5.32
N THR A 231 1.06 25.56 -5.57
CA THR A 231 0.64 24.15 -5.60
C THR A 231 1.39 23.29 -4.61
N ILE A 232 2.65 23.63 -4.29
CA ILE A 232 3.50 22.81 -3.41
C ILE A 232 2.86 22.60 -2.03
N GLY A 233 2.15 23.60 -1.51
CA GLY A 233 1.48 23.51 -0.20
C GLY A 233 0.47 22.36 -0.13
N SER A 234 -0.46 22.27 -1.09
CA SER A 234 -1.48 21.22 -1.11
C SER A 234 -0.90 19.85 -1.45
N VAL A 235 0.09 19.80 -2.36
CA VAL A 235 0.81 18.55 -2.68
C VAL A 235 1.46 17.96 -1.43
N LEU A 236 2.13 18.79 -0.63
CA LEU A 236 2.76 18.34 0.61
C LEU A 236 1.74 17.94 1.67
N GLU A 237 0.60 18.64 1.77
CA GLU A 237 -0.50 18.24 2.68
C GLU A 237 -1.02 16.84 2.37
N GLU A 238 -1.20 16.50 1.09
CA GLU A 238 -1.62 15.16 0.69
C GLU A 238 -0.56 14.11 0.98
N LEU A 239 0.71 14.38 0.67
CA LEU A 239 1.81 13.45 0.95
C LEU A 239 2.00 13.21 2.46
N LEU A 240 1.84 14.25 3.29
CA LEU A 240 1.96 14.16 4.75
C LEU A 240 0.89 13.27 5.42
N GLN A 241 -0.19 12.95 4.72
CA GLN A 241 -1.18 11.97 5.22
C GLN A 241 -0.59 10.55 5.29
N TYR A 242 0.41 10.24 4.46
CA TYR A 242 0.96 8.89 4.29
C TYR A 242 2.47 8.77 4.55
N PHE A 243 3.21 9.89 4.52
CA PHE A 243 4.66 9.91 4.67
C PHE A 243 5.09 10.86 5.80
N LYS A 244 6.17 10.51 6.51
CA LYS A 244 6.72 11.37 7.55
C LYS A 244 7.33 12.60 6.88
N GLY A 245 7.22 13.79 7.50
CA GLY A 245 7.83 15.01 6.93
C GLY A 245 9.33 14.86 6.65
N LYS A 246 10.06 14.10 7.49
CA LYS A 246 11.49 13.78 7.30
C LYS A 246 11.81 12.89 6.10
N GLU A 247 10.81 12.18 5.56
CA GLU A 247 10.89 11.28 4.40
C GLU A 247 10.48 11.98 3.10
N ILE A 248 9.84 13.16 3.19
CA ILE A 248 9.53 13.99 2.03
C ILE A 248 10.67 14.98 1.81
N VAL A 249 11.28 14.91 0.64
CA VAL A 249 12.47 15.67 0.25
C VAL A 249 12.11 16.57 -0.91
N VAL A 250 11.80 17.82 -0.59
CA VAL A 250 11.59 18.87 -1.60
C VAL A 250 12.94 19.36 -2.07
N VAL A 251 13.17 19.32 -3.37
CA VAL A 251 14.37 19.90 -3.99
C VAL A 251 13.97 21.18 -4.71
N ASN A 252 14.14 22.31 -4.01
CA ASN A 252 13.92 23.65 -4.54
C ASN A 252 15.05 24.02 -5.50
N ASP A 253 14.77 24.01 -6.80
CA ASP A 253 15.74 24.20 -7.87
C ASP A 253 15.97 25.69 -8.21
N GLY A 254 16.28 26.49 -7.18
CA GLY A 254 16.58 27.91 -7.32
C GLY A 254 15.35 28.78 -7.66
N SER A 255 14.19 28.47 -7.07
CA SER A 255 12.96 29.26 -7.26
C SER A 255 13.15 30.73 -6.86
N ARG A 256 12.41 31.62 -7.53
CA ARG A 256 12.37 33.07 -7.28
C ARG A 256 11.11 33.52 -6.53
N ASP A 257 10.17 32.61 -6.35
CA ASP A 257 8.92 32.80 -5.64
C ASP A 257 8.99 32.19 -4.22
N ARG A 258 7.84 32.07 -3.54
CA ARG A 258 7.78 31.56 -2.15
C ARG A 258 7.83 30.03 -2.02
N THR A 259 8.22 29.29 -3.06
CA THR A 259 8.19 27.81 -3.07
C THR A 259 8.95 27.21 -1.88
N ARG A 260 10.13 27.75 -1.58
CA ARG A 260 10.99 27.26 -0.50
C ARG A 260 10.32 27.47 0.86
N GLU A 261 9.85 28.67 1.10
CA GLU A 261 9.23 29.09 2.36
C GLU A 261 7.98 28.23 2.64
N VAL A 262 7.10 28.09 1.64
CA VAL A 262 5.90 27.26 1.75
C VAL A 262 6.25 25.81 2.07
N ALA A 263 7.27 25.24 1.42
CA ALA A 263 7.71 23.88 1.72
C ALA A 263 8.28 23.75 3.14
N GLN A 264 9.09 24.71 3.59
CA GLN A 264 9.65 24.71 4.94
C GLN A 264 8.57 24.80 6.02
N GLU A 265 7.53 25.61 5.80
CA GLU A 265 6.37 25.75 6.70
C GLU A 265 5.61 24.43 6.89
N LYS A 266 5.67 23.49 5.93
CA LYS A 266 5.08 22.15 6.04
C LYS A 266 5.90 21.16 6.87
N GLY A 267 7.10 21.53 7.34
CA GLY A 267 7.94 20.67 8.18
C GLY A 267 8.58 19.50 7.42
N VAL A 268 8.76 19.64 6.10
CA VAL A 268 9.45 18.63 5.27
C VAL A 268 10.93 18.96 5.08
N VAL A 269 11.71 18.02 4.56
CA VAL A 269 13.12 18.28 4.21
C VAL A 269 13.17 19.12 2.95
N VAL A 270 13.87 20.25 2.98
CA VAL A 270 14.05 21.13 1.82
C VAL A 270 15.54 21.26 1.47
N LEU A 271 15.91 20.77 0.30
CA LEU A 271 17.23 20.96 -0.31
C LEU A 271 17.13 22.09 -1.33
N THR A 272 18.07 23.03 -1.35
CA THR A 272 18.02 24.19 -2.26
C THR A 272 19.25 24.26 -3.14
N HIS A 273 19.04 24.36 -4.44
CA HIS A 273 20.09 24.76 -5.38
C HIS A 273 20.21 26.28 -5.44
N LEU A 274 21.45 26.78 -5.47
CA LEU A 274 21.74 28.21 -5.63
C LEU A 274 21.41 28.73 -7.03
N VAL A 275 21.47 27.85 -8.04
CA VAL A 275 21.13 28.13 -9.43
C VAL A 275 20.19 27.03 -9.92
N ASN A 276 19.28 27.37 -10.82
CA ASN A 276 18.41 26.37 -11.45
C ASN A 276 19.25 25.37 -12.25
N ARG A 277 19.24 24.10 -11.84
CA ARG A 277 19.94 22.98 -12.46
C ARG A 277 19.03 22.13 -13.33
N GLY A 278 17.75 22.45 -13.40
CA GLY A 278 16.73 21.69 -14.10
C GLY A 278 16.27 20.45 -13.35
N LEU A 279 15.21 19.83 -13.90
CA LEU A 279 14.55 18.66 -13.31
C LEU A 279 15.53 17.52 -13.00
N GLY A 280 16.50 17.26 -13.88
CA GLY A 280 17.45 16.17 -13.68
C GLY A 280 18.44 16.45 -12.56
N GLY A 281 18.92 17.69 -12.45
CA GLY A 281 19.72 18.12 -11.30
C GLY A 281 18.97 18.00 -9.98
N ALA A 282 17.69 18.38 -9.96
CA ALA A 282 16.82 18.29 -8.79
C ALA A 282 16.57 16.83 -8.37
N LEU A 283 16.17 15.98 -9.32
CA LEU A 283 15.97 14.54 -9.09
C LEU A 283 17.26 13.85 -8.61
N GLY A 284 18.40 14.13 -9.25
CA GLY A 284 19.68 13.56 -8.85
C GLY A 284 20.08 13.92 -7.43
N THR A 285 19.83 15.17 -7.02
CA THR A 285 20.10 15.62 -5.65
C THR A 285 19.18 14.94 -4.63
N GLY A 286 17.88 14.86 -4.93
CA GLY A 286 16.91 14.19 -4.06
C GLY A 286 17.15 12.69 -3.92
N ILE A 287 17.38 11.98 -5.03
CA ILE A 287 17.70 10.54 -5.03
C ILE A 287 18.98 10.27 -4.25
N LYS A 288 20.05 11.06 -4.48
CA LYS A 288 21.30 10.93 -3.73
C LYS A 288 21.09 11.15 -2.25
N TYR A 289 20.30 12.16 -1.86
CA TYR A 289 19.97 12.39 -0.46
C TYR A 289 19.22 11.21 0.15
N ALA A 290 18.21 10.67 -0.53
CA ALA A 290 17.45 9.52 -0.07
C ALA A 290 18.35 8.27 0.11
N LEU A 291 19.25 7.99 -0.84
CA LEU A 291 20.23 6.91 -0.72
C LEU A 291 21.17 7.08 0.48
N LEU A 292 21.63 8.30 0.75
CA LEU A 292 22.43 8.61 1.95
C LEU A 292 21.65 8.43 3.25
N LYS A 293 20.32 8.52 3.20
CA LYS A 293 19.40 8.24 4.31
C LYS A 293 18.92 6.80 4.35
N GLU A 294 19.60 5.92 3.60
CA GLU A 294 19.31 4.50 3.55
C GLU A 294 17.89 4.18 3.09
N ALA A 295 17.34 4.98 2.18
CA ALA A 295 16.05 4.71 1.57
C ALA A 295 16.04 3.33 0.91
N GLU A 296 15.01 2.54 1.21
CA GLU A 296 14.75 1.26 0.55
C GLU A 296 13.85 1.44 -0.68
N LEU A 297 12.97 2.45 -0.63
CA LEU A 297 12.11 2.88 -1.74
C LEU A 297 12.27 4.38 -1.95
N ILE A 298 12.33 4.80 -3.21
CA ILE A 298 12.38 6.21 -3.60
C ILE A 298 11.25 6.46 -4.59
N LEU A 299 10.25 7.22 -4.16
CA LEU A 299 9.15 7.70 -4.97
C LEU A 299 9.51 9.11 -5.50
N THR A 300 9.31 9.37 -6.79
CA THR A 300 9.36 10.74 -7.33
C THR A 300 7.94 11.25 -7.53
N PHE A 301 7.69 12.52 -7.16
CA PHE A 301 6.35 13.11 -7.21
C PHE A 301 6.44 14.59 -7.61
N ASP A 302 5.67 15.01 -8.62
CA ASP A 302 5.74 16.38 -9.14
C ASP A 302 5.05 17.40 -8.21
N ALA A 303 5.63 18.59 -8.10
CA ALA A 303 5.15 19.68 -7.23
C ALA A 303 3.96 20.48 -7.79
N ASP A 304 3.50 20.19 -9.01
CA ASP A 304 2.53 21.00 -9.75
C ASP A 304 1.06 20.58 -9.55
N GLY A 305 0.82 19.52 -8.77
CA GLY A 305 -0.50 19.01 -8.44
C GLY A 305 -1.15 18.15 -9.53
N GLN A 306 -0.40 17.65 -10.51
CA GLN A 306 -0.96 16.77 -11.56
C GLN A 306 -1.09 15.29 -11.15
N HIS A 307 -0.45 14.89 -10.04
CA HIS A 307 -0.42 13.52 -9.55
C HIS A 307 -1.29 13.35 -8.30
N LEU A 308 -1.90 12.18 -8.18
CA LEU A 308 -2.68 11.78 -7.01
C LEU A 308 -1.83 10.87 -6.11
N VAL A 309 -1.99 10.98 -4.79
CA VAL A 309 -1.27 10.10 -3.85
C VAL A 309 -1.72 8.64 -3.98
N ASP A 310 -2.99 8.39 -4.30
CA ASP A 310 -3.47 7.03 -4.59
C ASP A 310 -2.73 6.40 -5.78
N ASP A 311 -2.39 7.20 -6.80
CA ASP A 311 -1.59 6.75 -7.93
C ASP A 311 -0.15 6.45 -7.52
N ALA A 312 0.40 7.24 -6.59
CA ALA A 312 1.72 6.99 -6.03
C ALA A 312 1.77 5.66 -5.28
N LEU A 313 0.74 5.33 -4.49
CA LEU A 313 0.63 4.04 -3.81
C LEU A 313 0.56 2.88 -4.83
N ARG A 314 -0.24 3.03 -5.89
CA ARG A 314 -0.32 2.03 -6.97
C ARG A 314 1.00 1.85 -7.72
N VAL A 315 1.71 2.93 -8.03
CA VAL A 315 3.04 2.90 -8.68
C VAL A 315 4.07 2.26 -7.75
N MET A 316 3.98 2.50 -6.44
CA MET A 316 4.88 1.93 -5.45
C MET A 316 4.67 0.42 -5.25
N LYS A 317 3.42 -0.06 -5.33
CA LYS A 317 2.99 -1.46 -5.10
C LYS A 317 3.96 -2.52 -5.67
N PRO A 318 4.21 -2.60 -6.99
CA PRO A 318 5.06 -3.66 -7.54
C PRO A 318 6.53 -3.62 -7.08
N VAL A 319 7.03 -2.44 -6.70
CA VAL A 319 8.41 -2.27 -6.20
C VAL A 319 8.48 -2.61 -4.72
N ALA A 320 7.50 -2.16 -3.94
CA ALA A 320 7.37 -2.47 -2.52
C ALA A 320 7.16 -3.97 -2.27
N GLU A 321 6.49 -4.68 -3.18
CA GLU A 321 6.29 -6.13 -3.13
C GLU A 321 7.49 -6.92 -3.67
N GLY A 322 8.53 -6.26 -4.20
CA GLY A 322 9.73 -6.92 -4.73
C GLY A 322 9.53 -7.59 -6.10
N ARG A 323 8.38 -7.37 -6.76
CA ARG A 323 8.07 -7.87 -8.11
C ARG A 323 8.76 -7.07 -9.21
N ALA A 324 9.10 -5.82 -8.95
CA ALA A 324 9.84 -4.94 -9.85
C ALA A 324 10.93 -4.16 -9.09
N ASP A 325 11.92 -3.69 -9.82
CA ASP A 325 12.97 -2.82 -9.28
C ASP A 325 12.70 -1.34 -9.59
N PHE A 326 11.90 -1.10 -10.64
CA PHE A 326 11.49 0.21 -11.09
C PHE A 326 10.06 0.19 -11.62
N ALA A 327 9.23 1.11 -11.16
CA ALA A 327 7.89 1.32 -11.67
C ALA A 327 7.71 2.75 -12.17
N VAL A 328 7.05 2.90 -13.31
CA VAL A 328 6.70 4.19 -13.92
C VAL A 328 5.18 4.28 -14.03
N GLY A 329 4.61 5.37 -13.54
CA GLY A 329 3.20 5.65 -13.75
C GLY A 329 2.93 6.03 -15.20
N SER A 330 2.04 5.34 -15.91
CA SER A 330 1.69 5.64 -17.30
C SER A 330 0.28 6.22 -17.41
N ARG A 331 0.18 7.45 -17.90
CA ARG A 331 -1.11 8.09 -18.21
C ARG A 331 -1.74 7.50 -19.47
N LEU A 332 -0.92 6.96 -20.36
CA LEU A 332 -1.34 6.38 -21.63
C LEU A 332 -1.92 4.95 -21.50
N LYS A 333 -1.68 4.29 -20.37
CA LYS A 333 -2.38 3.06 -19.97
C LYS A 333 -3.62 3.31 -19.10
N GLY A 334 -3.88 4.57 -18.75
CA GLY A 334 -5.07 5.01 -17.99
C GLY A 334 -6.15 5.63 -18.89
N ASP A 335 -7.01 6.46 -18.32
CA ASP A 335 -7.97 7.24 -19.10
C ASP A 335 -7.27 8.40 -19.80
N ILE A 336 -7.28 8.38 -21.13
CA ILE A 336 -6.56 9.33 -21.98
C ILE A 336 -7.48 10.52 -22.35
N SER A 337 -8.77 10.47 -22.01
CA SER A 337 -9.82 11.39 -22.47
C SER A 337 -9.46 12.89 -22.38
N GLU A 338 -8.74 13.31 -21.34
CA GLU A 338 -8.39 14.72 -21.11
C GLU A 338 -7.00 15.16 -21.63
N MET A 339 -6.18 14.25 -22.19
CA MET A 339 -4.82 14.58 -22.62
C MET A 339 -4.78 15.34 -23.96
N PRO A 340 -4.15 16.54 -24.03
CA PRO A 340 -4.02 17.29 -25.28
C PRO A 340 -3.25 16.53 -26.38
N PHE A 341 -3.75 16.56 -27.62
CA PHE A 341 -3.18 15.83 -28.77
C PHE A 341 -1.69 16.12 -29.04
N VAL A 342 -1.24 17.37 -28.83
CA VAL A 342 0.17 17.75 -29.02
C VAL A 342 1.09 17.08 -27.98
N LYS A 343 0.63 16.91 -26.73
CA LYS A 343 1.38 16.19 -25.70
C LYS A 343 1.45 14.69 -26.00
N ARG A 344 0.36 14.11 -26.54
CA ARG A 344 0.34 12.69 -26.98
C ARG A 344 1.40 12.42 -28.05
N PHE A 345 1.52 13.30 -29.04
CA PHE A 345 2.51 13.14 -30.11
C PHE A 345 3.95 13.30 -29.62
N GLY A 346 4.22 14.27 -28.74
CA GLY A 346 5.54 14.45 -28.14
C GLY A 346 5.98 13.26 -27.27
N ASN A 347 5.07 12.74 -26.44
CA ASN A 347 5.31 11.53 -25.67
C ASN A 347 5.60 10.35 -26.61
N PHE A 348 4.77 10.13 -27.63
CA PHE A 348 4.98 9.05 -28.60
C PHE A 348 6.38 9.07 -29.25
N VAL A 349 6.89 10.25 -29.64
CA VAL A 349 8.24 10.37 -30.21
C VAL A 349 9.32 10.04 -29.17
N LEU A 350 9.19 10.54 -27.94
CA LEU A 350 10.15 10.26 -26.87
C LEU A 350 10.09 8.81 -26.39
N ASP A 351 8.90 8.21 -26.38
CA ASP A 351 8.66 6.81 -26.04
C ASP A 351 9.24 5.90 -27.12
N PHE A 352 9.10 6.26 -28.39
CA PHE A 352 9.73 5.54 -29.50
C PHE A 352 11.26 5.59 -29.40
N ILE A 353 11.84 6.75 -29.08
CA ILE A 353 13.28 6.85 -28.86
C ILE A 353 13.69 6.04 -27.63
N THR A 354 12.98 6.18 -26.51
CA THR A 354 13.24 5.42 -25.28
C THR A 354 13.18 3.91 -25.55
N ALA A 355 12.22 3.44 -26.35
CA ALA A 355 12.08 2.04 -26.71
C ALA A 355 13.27 1.49 -27.50
N ILE A 356 13.81 2.29 -28.43
CA ILE A 356 15.00 1.92 -29.21
C ILE A 356 16.21 1.78 -28.29
N PHE A 357 16.43 2.74 -27.38
CA PHE A 357 17.63 2.77 -26.54
C PHE A 357 17.54 1.88 -25.29
N ALA A 358 16.36 1.73 -24.70
CA ALA A 358 16.14 0.87 -23.54
C ALA A 358 15.92 -0.61 -23.94
N ARG A 359 15.76 -0.92 -25.23
CA ARG A 359 15.32 -2.23 -25.76
C ARG A 359 14.05 -2.78 -25.10
N LYS A 360 13.26 -1.89 -24.49
CA LYS A 360 12.01 -2.16 -23.80
C LYS A 360 11.07 -1.00 -24.09
N TYR A 361 9.86 -1.30 -24.53
CA TYR A 361 8.85 -0.28 -24.78
C TYR A 361 8.25 0.20 -23.45
N VAL A 362 8.39 1.49 -23.15
CA VAL A 362 7.71 2.18 -22.04
C VAL A 362 6.76 3.20 -22.68
N THR A 363 5.48 3.08 -22.35
CA THR A 363 4.38 3.86 -22.92
C THR A 363 4.28 5.29 -22.42
N ASP A 364 4.92 5.68 -21.31
CA ASP A 364 4.95 7.09 -20.84
C ASP A 364 6.28 7.38 -20.14
N SER A 365 7.35 7.47 -20.93
CA SER A 365 8.71 7.71 -20.43
C SER A 365 8.84 9.02 -19.65
N GLN A 366 7.95 9.99 -19.91
CA GLN A 366 7.99 11.35 -19.38
C GLN A 366 7.21 11.54 -18.08
N SER A 367 6.56 10.52 -17.55
CA SER A 367 5.85 10.62 -16.28
C SER A 367 6.80 10.89 -15.12
N GLY A 368 6.52 11.93 -14.33
CA GLY A 368 7.27 12.31 -13.13
C GLY A 368 6.98 11.39 -11.94
N LEU A 369 5.89 10.62 -11.98
CA LEU A 369 5.53 9.68 -10.92
C LEU A 369 6.18 8.31 -11.13
N ARG A 370 7.15 8.00 -10.29
CA ARG A 370 7.96 6.78 -10.40
C ARG A 370 8.34 6.24 -9.02
N CYS A 371 8.58 4.94 -8.92
CA CYS A 371 9.12 4.32 -7.72
C CYS A 371 10.32 3.45 -8.07
N LEU A 372 11.43 3.60 -7.34
CA LEU A 372 12.65 2.81 -7.47
C LEU A 372 12.95 2.11 -6.15
N ASN A 373 13.41 0.86 -6.21
CA ASN A 373 14.09 0.28 -5.06
C ASN A 373 15.52 0.84 -4.93
N ARG A 374 16.10 0.67 -3.74
CA ARG A 374 17.46 1.13 -3.44
C ARG A 374 18.50 0.66 -4.45
N GLU A 375 18.46 -0.63 -4.80
CA GLU A 375 19.45 -1.22 -5.70
C GLU A 375 19.40 -0.56 -7.07
N CYS A 376 18.22 -0.41 -7.66
CA CYS A 376 18.00 0.29 -8.92
C CYS A 376 18.47 1.75 -8.84
N ALA A 377 18.02 2.48 -7.83
CA ALA A 377 18.40 3.89 -7.64
C ALA A 377 19.91 4.09 -7.49
N SER A 378 20.62 3.17 -6.83
CA SER A 378 22.08 3.25 -6.64
C SER A 378 22.89 3.05 -7.93
N LYS A 379 22.32 2.38 -8.93
CA LYS A 379 22.96 2.09 -10.22
C LYS A 379 22.73 3.18 -11.27
N ILE A 380 21.73 4.04 -11.06
CA ILE A 380 21.36 5.10 -12.01
C ILE A 380 22.30 6.29 -11.86
N LYS A 381 22.97 6.65 -12.97
CA LYS A 381 23.78 7.86 -13.08
C LYS A 381 23.03 8.89 -13.92
N ILE A 382 22.51 9.92 -13.26
CA ILE A 382 21.86 11.05 -13.93
C ILE A 382 22.95 12.00 -14.42
N THR A 383 23.01 12.20 -15.73
CA THR A 383 23.93 13.11 -16.41
C THR A 383 23.20 14.21 -17.18
N CYS A 384 21.91 14.02 -17.48
CA CYS A 384 21.08 15.05 -18.07
C CYS A 384 20.48 15.96 -16.97
N ASP A 385 20.78 17.25 -17.05
CA ASP A 385 20.28 18.24 -16.09
C ASP A 385 18.80 18.62 -16.33
N ARG A 386 18.27 18.41 -17.53
CA ARG A 386 16.95 18.92 -17.97
C ARG A 386 15.98 17.79 -18.34
N TYR A 387 14.98 18.08 -19.17
CA TYR A 387 13.84 17.18 -19.46
C TYR A 387 14.21 15.76 -19.94
N ALA A 388 15.36 15.58 -20.59
CA ALA A 388 15.82 14.26 -21.04
C ALA A 388 16.08 13.26 -19.89
N VAL A 389 16.19 13.74 -18.64
CA VAL A 389 16.40 12.89 -17.46
C VAL A 389 15.35 11.78 -17.31
N SER A 390 14.13 12.06 -17.74
CA SER A 390 13.02 11.13 -17.67
C SER A 390 13.29 9.84 -18.45
N SER A 391 13.76 9.99 -19.70
CA SER A 391 14.17 8.86 -20.54
C SER A 391 15.51 8.27 -20.08
N GLU A 392 16.44 9.11 -19.60
CA GLU A 392 17.74 8.66 -19.09
C GLU A 392 17.61 7.67 -17.94
N ILE A 393 16.75 7.95 -16.95
CA ILE A 393 16.53 7.08 -15.80
C ILE A 393 16.06 5.69 -16.25
N ILE A 394 15.12 5.63 -17.20
CA ILE A 394 14.61 4.37 -17.76
C ILE A 394 15.71 3.61 -18.52
N ILE A 395 16.47 4.33 -19.36
CA ILE A 395 17.57 3.74 -20.14
C ILE A 395 18.64 3.17 -19.20
N GLU A 396 19.06 3.91 -18.18
CA GLU A 396 20.06 3.46 -17.21
C GLU A 396 19.54 2.29 -16.37
N ALA A 397 18.28 2.32 -15.91
CA ALA A 397 17.68 1.17 -15.23
C ALA A 397 17.67 -0.08 -16.12
N SER A 398 17.33 0.06 -17.42
CA SER A 398 17.32 -1.05 -18.38
C SER A 398 18.72 -1.60 -18.65
N LYS A 399 19.72 -0.73 -18.86
CA LYS A 399 21.13 -1.13 -19.05
C LYS A 399 21.68 -1.89 -17.84
N ASN A 400 21.22 -1.54 -16.63
CA ASN A 400 21.60 -2.21 -15.40
C ASN A 400 20.77 -3.47 -15.09
N GLY A 401 19.95 -3.94 -16.04
CA GLY A 401 19.19 -5.19 -15.91
C GLY A 401 17.99 -5.13 -14.97
N CYS A 402 17.51 -3.93 -14.62
CA CYS A 402 16.40 -3.77 -13.69
C CYS A 402 15.08 -4.29 -14.28
N ARG A 403 14.23 -4.87 -13.42
CA ARG A 403 12.84 -5.23 -13.76
C ARG A 403 11.99 -3.96 -13.73
N ILE A 404 11.58 -3.50 -14.91
CA ILE A 404 10.80 -2.28 -15.11
C ILE A 404 9.36 -2.66 -15.41
N VAL A 405 8.41 -2.02 -14.71
CA VAL A 405 6.98 -2.17 -14.96
C VAL A 405 6.32 -0.80 -15.14
N GLU A 406 5.18 -0.79 -15.84
CA GLU A 406 4.34 0.39 -15.96
C GLU A 406 3.04 0.19 -15.23
N VAL A 407 2.62 1.20 -14.48
CA VAL A 407 1.38 1.17 -13.70
C VAL A 407 0.44 2.24 -14.25
N PRO A 408 -0.82 1.92 -14.61
CA PRO A 408 -1.78 2.92 -15.08
C PRO A 408 -2.06 4.00 -14.03
N ILE A 409 -1.93 5.28 -14.40
CA ILE A 409 -2.23 6.43 -13.53
C ILE A 409 -3.24 7.38 -14.18
N LYS A 410 -3.93 8.19 -13.36
CA LYS A 410 -4.82 9.24 -13.82
C LYS A 410 -4.03 10.54 -13.99
N ALA A 411 -4.36 11.33 -15.01
CA ALA A 411 -3.78 12.66 -15.20
C ALA A 411 -4.77 13.71 -14.70
N VAL A 412 -4.38 14.53 -13.72
CA VAL A 412 -5.19 15.65 -13.26
C VAL A 412 -4.77 16.92 -14.00
N TYR A 413 -5.66 17.50 -14.80
CA TYR A 413 -5.38 18.74 -15.53
C TYR A 413 -6.06 19.95 -14.88
N THR A 414 -5.30 20.73 -14.10
CA THR A 414 -5.76 21.99 -13.51
C THR A 414 -5.64 23.15 -14.52
N GLU A 415 -6.42 24.21 -14.34
CA GLU A 415 -6.30 25.46 -15.14
C GLU A 415 -4.87 26.03 -15.12
N TYR A 416 -4.16 25.87 -14.00
CA TYR A 416 -2.76 26.26 -13.86
C TYR A 416 -1.83 25.36 -14.69
N SER A 417 -2.00 24.04 -14.62
CA SER A 417 -1.15 23.07 -15.34
C SER A 417 -1.37 23.09 -16.87
N LYS A 418 -2.58 23.45 -17.31
CA LYS A 418 -2.90 23.70 -18.73
C LYS A 418 -2.19 24.95 -19.27
N LYS A 419 -2.09 26.03 -18.48
CA LYS A 419 -1.44 27.29 -18.88
C LYS A 419 0.09 27.22 -18.88
N LYS A 420 0.69 26.38 -18.04
CA LYS A 420 2.15 26.14 -17.99
C LYS A 420 2.64 25.25 -19.15
N GLY A 421 1.78 24.93 -20.12
CA GLY A 421 2.01 24.03 -21.25
C GLY A 421 3.40 24.15 -21.86
N THR A 422 4.20 23.11 -21.64
CA THR A 422 5.58 22.96 -22.10
C THR A 422 5.65 23.06 -23.62
N ASN A 423 6.68 23.74 -24.14
CA ASN A 423 6.99 23.78 -25.56
C ASN A 423 7.51 22.41 -26.02
N VAL A 424 6.59 21.45 -26.22
CA VAL A 424 6.86 20.02 -26.47
C VAL A 424 7.88 19.81 -27.59
N LEU A 425 7.84 20.63 -28.64
CA LEU A 425 8.76 20.58 -29.78
C LEU A 425 10.22 20.89 -29.40
N GLU A 426 10.44 21.75 -28.41
CA GLU A 426 11.77 22.11 -27.93
C GLU A 426 12.35 21.01 -27.03
N GLY A 427 11.50 20.40 -26.19
CA GLY A 427 11.85 19.22 -25.39
C GLY A 427 12.23 18.01 -26.26
N VAL A 428 11.50 17.76 -27.35
CA VAL A 428 11.82 16.69 -28.32
C VAL A 428 13.16 16.96 -29.02
N LYS A 429 13.43 18.21 -29.44
CA LYS A 429 14.73 18.58 -30.04
C LYS A 429 15.89 18.39 -29.07
N ILE A 430 15.75 18.81 -27.82
CA ILE A 430 16.78 18.67 -26.79
C ILE A 430 17.04 17.19 -26.48
N ALA A 431 15.98 16.39 -26.33
CA ALA A 431 16.11 14.96 -26.09
C ALA A 431 16.82 14.24 -27.26
N PHE A 432 16.43 14.55 -28.50
CA PHE A 432 17.03 13.96 -29.69
C PHE A 432 18.52 14.30 -29.82
N ASN A 433 18.90 15.57 -29.60
CA ASN A 433 20.30 16.00 -29.63
C ASN A 433 21.14 15.35 -28.52
N LEU A 434 20.62 15.26 -27.29
CA LEU A 434 21.33 14.61 -26.18
C LEU A 434 21.50 13.10 -26.38
N LEU A 435 20.54 12.45 -27.03
CA LEU A 435 20.63 11.03 -27.37
C LEU A 435 21.67 10.78 -28.48
N LEU A 436 21.77 11.68 -29.46
CA LEU A 436 22.81 11.62 -30.49
C LEU A 436 24.22 11.88 -29.93
N ASP A 437 24.37 12.81 -28.98
CA ASP A 437 25.67 13.10 -28.36
C ASP A 437 26.18 11.92 -27.51
N ARG A 438 25.29 11.08 -26.96
CA ARG A 438 25.64 9.84 -26.25
C ARG A 438 26.02 8.66 -27.16
N MET A 439 25.79 8.80 -28.47
CA MET A 439 26.19 7.81 -29.49
C MET A 439 27.57 8.09 -30.09
N ARG A 440 28.18 9.24 -29.77
CA ARG A 440 29.61 9.52 -29.96
C ARG A 440 30.41 9.05 -28.76
#